data_AF-A0A2H0AW81-F1
#
_entry.id   AF-A0A2H0AW81-F1
#
_cell.length_a   1.000
_cell.length_b   1.000
_cell.length_c   1.000
_cell.angle_alpha   90.00
_cell.angle_beta   90.00
_cell.angle_gamma   90.00
#
_symmetry.space_group_name_H-M   'P 1'
#
loop_
_entity.id
_entity.type
_entity.pdbx_description
1 polymer ?
#
loop_
_entity_poly.entity_id
_entity_poly.type
_entity_poly.pdbx_seq_one_letter_code
_entity_poly.pdbx_strand_id
1 'polypeptide(L)'
;MIKRILLVALTLLLLLTPSLVIAENEIPVNSPACHSEGEKCSCPIYWATVPDKSGNYNKLREEPFVILRAASEDPSLVSSSSPRSESELRLRATNKQADSGIAVLDSSVEVHFPVALVFHLEAESEADIVDARLHYQVDKINYAQVTSEGWLDFAPAARIETSWAWDMRKSSLPPGAAITYWWTIQDTAGNRLETPLAEVHFDDLRYNWQSRNKSDLTLFWYEGDDSFAKELMDASEQGLARLTRDIGTYPEKPIKLYIYTSANDLQGAMIFPQEWTGGVAFTEFGTIAIAISPARVDWGKRALVHELTHLVVHQAIFSPYGELPTWLDEGLAMYNEGEFDPRFQAYLDKAISEDELISVRSLCSPFSAEPEKAYLSYAQSYSLVEYLLDNYSQDKMLSLLTLIKEGDTYDGALTQVYGFGVDGLDTRWQATLVAPTVTASQAKQSYPALIAVLSALATSLALAAALALEEWTWRRSCGEG
;
A
#
# COMPACT_ATOMS: atom_id res chain seq x y z
N MET A 1 -36.54 45.04 -41.43
CA MET A 1 -36.08 43.70 -40.99
C MET A 1 -34.69 43.34 -41.48
N ILE A 2 -34.40 43.42 -42.79
CA ILE A 2 -33.12 42.97 -43.42
C ILE A 2 -31.84 43.40 -42.65
N LYS A 3 -31.73 44.66 -42.21
CA LYS A 3 -30.56 45.13 -41.41
C LYS A 3 -30.33 44.40 -40.08
N ARG A 4 -31.34 43.77 -39.47
CA ARG A 4 -31.17 42.95 -38.25
C ARG A 4 -30.71 41.53 -38.56
N ILE A 5 -31.03 41.00 -39.74
CA ILE A 5 -30.62 39.65 -40.16
C ILE A 5 -29.13 39.63 -40.54
N LEU A 6 -28.66 40.66 -41.27
CA LEU A 6 -27.21 40.82 -41.54
C LEU A 6 -26.38 40.93 -40.26
N LEU A 7 -26.92 41.60 -39.23
CA LEU A 7 -26.20 41.77 -37.96
C LEU A 7 -26.03 40.43 -37.22
N VAL A 8 -27.10 39.62 -37.12
CA VAL A 8 -27.05 38.29 -36.49
C VAL A 8 -26.12 37.33 -37.24
N ALA A 9 -26.11 37.38 -38.58
CA ALA A 9 -25.19 36.57 -39.39
C ALA A 9 -23.71 36.96 -39.17
N LEU A 10 -23.42 38.26 -38.99
CA LEU A 10 -22.06 38.74 -38.72
C LEU A 10 -21.59 38.34 -37.31
N THR A 11 -22.49 38.37 -36.30
CA THR A 11 -22.17 37.92 -34.94
C THR A 11 -21.92 36.41 -34.87
N LEU A 12 -22.65 35.59 -35.64
CA LEU A 12 -22.40 34.15 -35.70
C LEU A 12 -21.06 33.80 -36.35
N LEU A 13 -20.62 34.58 -37.33
CA LEU A 13 -19.35 34.36 -38.04
C LEU A 13 -18.12 34.66 -37.15
N LEU A 14 -18.25 35.60 -36.20
CA LEU A 14 -17.22 35.96 -35.22
C LEU A 14 -17.11 34.98 -34.04
N LEU A 15 -18.05 34.04 -33.89
CA LEU A 15 -18.02 32.99 -32.85
C LEU A 15 -17.37 31.68 -33.31
N LEU A 16 -16.86 31.62 -34.56
CA LEU A 16 -16.27 30.41 -35.16
C LEU A 16 -14.77 30.53 -35.47
N THR A 17 -14.12 31.60 -35.01
CA THR A 17 -12.66 31.76 -35.11
C THR A 17 -11.98 31.34 -33.80
N PRO A 18 -11.14 30.28 -33.76
CA PRO A 18 -10.34 29.98 -32.59
C PRO A 18 -9.23 31.04 -32.44
N SER A 19 -9.25 31.76 -31.31
CA SER A 19 -8.20 32.71 -30.95
C SER A 19 -6.91 31.97 -30.59
N LEU A 20 -5.91 32.03 -31.45
CA LEU A 20 -4.54 31.68 -31.07
C LEU A 20 -4.01 32.76 -30.12
N VAL A 21 -3.90 32.44 -28.83
CA VAL A 21 -3.10 33.21 -27.87
C VAL A 21 -1.88 32.36 -27.55
N ILE A 22 -0.74 32.73 -28.14
CA ILE A 22 0.57 32.25 -27.69
C ILE A 22 0.95 33.14 -26.50
N ALA A 23 0.97 32.56 -25.31
CA ALA A 23 1.53 33.19 -24.12
C ALA A 23 2.90 32.56 -23.87
N GLU A 24 3.96 33.27 -24.23
CA GLU A 24 5.31 32.98 -23.73
C GLU A 24 5.33 33.30 -22.23
N ASN A 25 5.49 32.27 -21.40
CA ASN A 25 5.81 32.40 -19.98
C ASN A 25 7.07 31.60 -19.70
N GLU A 26 8.23 32.22 -19.90
CA GLU A 26 9.45 31.79 -19.22
C GLU A 26 9.27 32.00 -17.71
N ILE A 27 9.14 30.92 -16.95
CA ILE A 27 9.27 30.93 -15.50
C ILE A 27 10.40 29.97 -15.16
N PRO A 28 11.44 30.41 -14.43
CA PRO A 28 12.63 29.60 -14.19
C PRO A 28 12.32 28.38 -13.33
N VAL A 29 12.93 27.25 -13.68
CA VAL A 29 12.90 26.01 -12.91
C VAL A 29 13.60 26.24 -11.58
N ASN A 30 12.81 26.36 -10.50
CA ASN A 30 13.30 26.28 -9.12
C ASN A 30 12.63 25.06 -8.45
N SER A 31 13.46 24.16 -7.96
CA SER A 31 13.07 22.95 -7.23
C SER A 31 12.27 23.28 -5.96
N PRO A 32 11.42 22.33 -5.53
CA PRO A 32 11.50 21.92 -4.14
C PRO A 32 11.45 20.39 -4.01
N ALA A 33 12.61 19.80 -3.77
CA ALA A 33 12.73 18.53 -3.05
C ALA A 33 13.49 18.80 -1.74
N CYS A 34 13.28 17.91 -0.76
CA CYS A 34 13.93 17.84 0.55
C CYS A 34 15.11 18.80 0.82
N HIS A 35 14.87 19.80 1.68
CA HIS A 35 15.95 20.52 2.36
C HIS A 35 16.06 20.05 3.82
N SER A 36 17.11 19.29 4.10
CA SER A 36 17.88 19.36 5.34
C SER A 36 19.33 19.62 4.95
N GLU A 37 19.96 20.64 5.51
CA GLU A 37 21.27 21.13 5.06
C GLU A 37 22.45 20.38 5.73
N GLY A 38 23.42 19.91 4.92
CA GLY A 38 24.75 19.41 5.36
C GLY A 38 24.78 17.96 5.89
N GLU A 39 25.83 17.15 5.65
CA GLU A 39 27.14 17.38 5.01
C GLU A 39 27.79 16.06 4.48
N LYS A 40 27.75 15.78 3.16
CA LYS A 40 28.69 14.89 2.42
C LYS A 40 28.92 13.45 2.92
N CYS A 41 28.53 12.45 2.11
CA CYS A 41 29.02 11.09 2.26
C CYS A 41 30.43 10.89 1.70
N SER A 42 31.14 9.91 2.24
CA SER A 42 32.21 9.21 1.54
C SER A 42 32.06 7.72 1.80
N CYS A 43 31.61 6.99 0.77
CA CYS A 43 31.31 5.57 0.85
C CYS A 43 32.58 4.70 1.01
N PRO A 44 32.65 3.82 2.04
CA PRO A 44 33.59 2.72 2.07
C PRO A 44 32.99 1.46 1.43
N ILE A 45 33.64 0.97 0.38
CA ILE A 45 33.43 -0.35 -0.25
C ILE A 45 33.58 -1.48 0.80
N TYR A 46 32.77 -2.55 0.70
CA TYR A 46 33.10 -3.98 0.91
C TYR A 46 31.81 -4.81 1.18
N TRP A 47 31.63 -6.10 0.82
CA TRP A 47 32.50 -7.12 0.19
C TRP A 47 31.76 -7.90 -0.91
N ALA A 48 32.51 -8.44 -1.87
CA ALA A 48 32.13 -9.65 -2.60
C ALA A 48 32.76 -10.87 -1.92
N THR A 49 32.03 -11.98 -1.80
CA THR A 49 32.56 -13.28 -1.34
C THR A 49 32.80 -14.24 -2.49
N VAL A 50 34.07 -14.58 -2.71
CA VAL A 50 34.51 -15.74 -3.50
C VAL A 50 34.26 -17.01 -2.66
N PRO A 51 33.75 -18.12 -3.22
CA PRO A 51 33.39 -19.29 -2.43
C PRO A 51 34.60 -20.10 -1.94
N ASP A 52 34.51 -20.61 -0.70
CA ASP A 52 35.41 -21.65 -0.18
C ASP A 52 34.86 -23.06 -0.46
N LYS A 53 35.76 -24.03 -0.55
CA LYS A 53 35.50 -25.44 -0.88
C LYS A 53 35.01 -26.25 0.32
N SER A 54 33.83 -25.94 0.83
CA SER A 54 33.05 -26.90 1.62
C SER A 54 31.56 -26.76 1.34
N GLY A 55 31.04 -27.64 0.49
CA GLY A 55 29.61 -27.67 0.17
C GLY A 55 28.80 -28.16 1.37
N ASN A 56 28.17 -27.23 2.10
CA ASN A 56 27.08 -27.49 3.02
C ASN A 56 26.23 -26.22 3.19
N TYR A 57 24.99 -26.27 2.70
CA TYR A 57 24.01 -25.19 2.88
C TYR A 57 23.03 -25.56 3.99
N ASN A 58 23.23 -25.03 5.20
CA ASN A 58 22.14 -24.90 6.17
C ASN A 58 21.44 -23.57 5.92
N LYS A 59 20.30 -23.62 5.21
CA LYS A 59 19.49 -22.45 4.90
C LYS A 59 18.50 -22.20 6.06
N LEU A 60 18.84 -21.29 6.96
CA LEU A 60 17.82 -20.65 7.81
C LEU A 60 16.94 -19.78 6.91
N ARG A 61 15.64 -19.84 7.12
CA ARG A 61 14.62 -19.16 6.31
C ARG A 61 14.30 -17.83 7.01
N GLU A 62 14.67 -16.73 6.37
CA GLU A 62 14.23 -15.39 6.78
C GLU A 62 13.00 -15.00 5.96
N GLU A 63 12.08 -14.27 6.59
CA GLU A 63 10.77 -13.90 6.03
C GLU A 63 10.89 -12.76 4.99
N PRO A 64 10.08 -12.75 3.92
CA PRO A 64 10.13 -11.69 2.91
C PRO A 64 9.38 -10.43 3.36
N PHE A 65 10.10 -9.34 3.60
CA PHE A 65 9.54 -8.00 3.68
C PHE A 65 9.60 -7.31 2.31
N VAL A 66 8.47 -6.80 1.83
CA VAL A 66 8.40 -5.89 0.67
C VAL A 66 8.75 -4.49 1.16
N ILE A 67 9.74 -3.83 0.55
CA ILE A 67 10.29 -2.55 1.02
C ILE A 67 10.55 -1.60 -0.16
N LEU A 68 9.78 -0.52 -0.24
CA LEU A 68 9.94 0.57 -1.19
C LEU A 68 11.20 1.41 -0.90
N ARG A 69 11.89 1.91 -1.93
CA ARG A 69 13.18 2.64 -1.81
C ARG A 69 13.15 4.08 -2.36
N ALA A 70 13.93 4.96 -1.74
CA ALA A 70 14.42 6.23 -2.30
C ALA A 70 15.78 6.61 -1.65
N ALA A 71 16.64 7.41 -2.30
CA ALA A 71 18.08 7.50 -1.97
C ALA A 71 18.58 8.81 -1.30
N SER A 72 19.41 8.67 -0.23
CA SER A 72 20.74 9.31 0.07
C SER A 72 20.92 10.87 0.19
N GLU A 73 21.90 11.50 0.89
CA GLU A 73 23.17 11.14 1.62
C GLU A 73 23.51 12.08 2.83
N ASP A 74 23.84 11.52 4.02
CA ASP A 74 25.03 11.74 4.92
C ASP A 74 25.54 13.16 5.42
N PRO A 75 26.46 13.29 6.43
CA PRO A 75 26.07 13.37 7.85
C PRO A 75 26.82 14.39 8.77
N SER A 76 26.45 14.33 10.07
CA SER A 76 27.25 14.59 11.28
C SER A 76 26.95 15.86 12.11
N LEU A 77 26.45 15.66 13.36
CA LEU A 77 27.23 15.91 14.58
C LEU A 77 26.52 15.45 15.87
N VAL A 78 27.32 15.25 16.91
CA VAL A 78 26.98 14.60 18.20
C VAL A 78 26.53 15.62 19.26
N SER A 79 25.47 15.36 20.04
CA SER A 79 25.57 15.32 21.52
C SER A 79 24.28 14.94 22.29
N SER A 80 24.43 13.91 23.12
CA SER A 80 23.83 13.64 24.44
C SER A 80 22.77 14.57 25.06
N SER A 81 21.68 13.97 25.56
CA SER A 81 21.40 13.94 27.02
C SER A 81 20.39 12.82 27.38
N SER A 82 20.46 12.32 28.62
CA SER A 82 19.69 11.16 29.14
C SER A 82 18.65 11.64 30.20
N PRO A 83 17.80 10.79 30.80
CA PRO A 83 16.36 10.86 30.60
C PRO A 83 15.58 11.35 31.85
N ARG A 84 14.26 11.47 31.73
CA ARG A 84 13.35 11.61 32.87
C ARG A 84 12.32 10.49 32.88
N SER A 85 12.02 10.01 34.09
CA SER A 85 11.21 8.83 34.39
C SER A 85 9.82 8.87 33.78
N GLU A 86 9.44 7.78 33.10
CA GLU A 86 8.05 7.42 32.89
C GLU A 86 7.62 6.34 33.88
N SER A 87 6.34 6.36 34.24
CA SER A 87 5.72 5.44 35.19
C SER A 87 4.96 4.36 34.42
N GLU A 88 5.51 3.16 34.35
CA GLU A 88 4.92 2.06 33.57
C GLU A 88 3.60 1.55 34.17
N LEU A 89 2.62 1.32 33.29
CA LEU A 89 1.25 1.00 33.65
C LEU A 89 1.08 -0.52 33.82
N ARG A 90 1.34 -1.06 35.01
CA ARG A 90 1.18 -2.50 35.30
C ARG A 90 -0.29 -2.93 35.29
N LEU A 91 -0.71 -3.71 34.29
CA LEU A 91 -1.96 -4.47 34.35
C LEU A 91 -1.80 -5.66 35.30
N ARG A 92 -2.51 -5.63 36.43
CA ARG A 92 -2.57 -6.74 37.40
C ARG A 92 -3.84 -7.58 37.22
N ALA A 93 -3.68 -8.80 36.75
CA ALA A 93 -4.74 -9.81 36.73
C ALA A 93 -4.61 -10.75 37.96
N THR A 94 -5.24 -10.40 39.08
CA THR A 94 -5.23 -11.25 40.29
C THR A 94 -6.33 -12.31 40.24
N ASN A 95 -6.02 -13.51 39.72
CA ASN A 95 -6.94 -14.65 39.68
C ASN A 95 -6.59 -15.71 40.72
N LYS A 96 -7.28 -15.71 41.86
CA LYS A 96 -7.09 -16.68 42.95
C LYS A 96 -7.90 -17.96 42.71
N GLN A 97 -7.39 -18.87 41.90
CA GLN A 97 -8.09 -20.09 41.49
C GLN A 97 -7.57 -21.34 42.24
N ALA A 98 -8.11 -21.55 43.44
CA ALA A 98 -7.54 -22.42 44.48
C ALA A 98 -7.82 -23.94 44.36
N ASP A 99 -8.19 -24.44 43.19
CA ASP A 99 -8.63 -25.85 43.00
C ASP A 99 -7.45 -26.84 42.81
N SER A 100 -6.22 -26.34 42.74
CA SER A 100 -5.00 -27.11 42.46
C SER A 100 -3.94 -27.07 43.58
N GLY A 101 -4.19 -26.39 44.71
CA GLY A 101 -3.17 -26.14 45.74
C GLY A 101 -2.11 -25.08 45.37
N ILE A 102 -1.95 -24.77 44.07
CA ILE A 102 -1.13 -23.68 43.56
C ILE A 102 -1.99 -22.41 43.43
N ALA A 103 -1.44 -21.25 43.81
CA ALA A 103 -2.08 -19.94 43.66
C ALA A 103 -1.14 -18.95 42.93
N VAL A 104 -1.66 -18.27 41.92
CA VAL A 104 -0.97 -17.17 41.23
C VAL A 104 -1.28 -15.85 41.94
N LEU A 105 -0.22 -15.11 42.28
CA LEU A 105 -0.25 -13.82 42.98
C LEU A 105 -0.09 -12.65 42.01
N ASP A 106 0.79 -12.80 41.00
CA ASP A 106 0.94 -11.87 39.89
C ASP A 106 1.11 -12.63 38.56
N SER A 107 0.51 -12.06 37.51
CA SER A 107 0.66 -12.48 36.12
C SER A 107 0.55 -11.22 35.26
N SER A 108 1.43 -10.25 35.51
CA SER A 108 1.45 -8.97 34.81
C SER A 108 2.39 -9.00 33.60
N VAL A 109 2.18 -8.08 32.66
CA VAL A 109 3.06 -7.90 31.50
C VAL A 109 3.46 -6.44 31.39
N GLU A 110 4.75 -6.18 31.23
CA GLU A 110 5.33 -4.86 30.95
C GLU A 110 5.66 -4.76 29.45
N VAL A 111 5.14 -3.72 28.79
CA VAL A 111 5.29 -3.49 27.35
C VAL A 111 6.33 -2.41 27.13
N HIS A 112 7.53 -2.80 26.68
CA HIS A 112 8.61 -1.88 26.34
C HIS A 112 8.69 -1.72 24.81
N PHE A 113 7.70 -1.03 24.24
CA PHE A 113 7.61 -0.84 22.79
C PHE A 113 8.78 0.00 22.23
N PRO A 114 9.40 -0.34 21.08
CA PRO A 114 9.20 -1.54 20.25
C PRO A 114 10.14 -2.71 20.61
N VAL A 115 10.88 -2.65 21.72
CA VAL A 115 12.04 -3.52 22.00
C VAL A 115 11.77 -4.81 22.77
N ALA A 116 10.77 -4.86 23.67
CA ALA A 116 10.51 -6.05 24.47
C ALA A 116 9.08 -6.16 25.05
N LEU A 117 8.68 -7.39 25.37
CA LEU A 117 7.57 -7.71 26.28
C LEU A 117 8.15 -8.49 27.47
N VAL A 118 7.87 -8.07 28.70
CA VAL A 118 8.32 -8.78 29.92
C VAL A 118 7.12 -9.33 30.66
N PHE A 119 7.02 -10.66 30.70
CA PHE A 119 5.97 -11.38 31.41
C PHE A 119 6.45 -11.72 32.81
N HIS A 120 5.73 -11.27 33.83
CA HIS A 120 6.04 -11.52 35.23
C HIS A 120 5.12 -12.61 35.79
N LEU A 121 5.68 -13.49 36.63
CA LEU A 121 4.95 -14.50 37.37
C LEU A 121 5.36 -14.47 38.84
N GLU A 122 4.38 -14.33 39.71
CA GLU A 122 4.52 -14.63 41.13
C GLU A 122 3.50 -15.71 41.51
N ALA A 123 3.95 -16.82 42.11
CA ALA A 123 3.09 -17.94 42.48
C ALA A 123 3.53 -18.61 43.79
N GLU A 124 2.58 -19.19 44.53
CA GLU A 124 2.81 -19.95 45.77
C GLU A 124 2.06 -21.30 45.77
N SER A 125 2.63 -22.31 46.46
CA SER A 125 2.03 -23.62 46.72
C SER A 125 2.46 -24.13 48.11
N GLU A 126 1.79 -25.16 48.64
CA GLU A 126 2.23 -25.86 49.86
C GLU A 126 3.50 -26.72 49.63
N ALA A 127 3.78 -27.08 48.37
CA ALA A 127 4.94 -27.84 47.94
C ALA A 127 5.85 -26.98 47.05
N ASP A 128 7.13 -27.33 46.92
CA ASP A 128 8.05 -26.55 46.08
C ASP A 128 7.60 -26.58 44.62
N ILE A 129 7.41 -25.40 44.03
CA ILE A 129 7.16 -25.22 42.60
C ILE A 129 8.46 -25.55 41.86
N VAL A 130 8.38 -26.33 40.78
CA VAL A 130 9.54 -26.86 40.04
C VAL A 130 9.50 -26.61 38.54
N ASP A 131 8.33 -26.27 37.99
CA ASP A 131 8.16 -25.93 36.57
C ASP A 131 7.16 -24.78 36.46
N ALA A 132 7.51 -23.76 35.67
CA ALA A 132 6.62 -22.67 35.30
C ALA A 132 6.95 -22.26 33.86
N ARG A 133 5.95 -22.33 32.99
CA ARG A 133 6.09 -22.04 31.55
C ARG A 133 5.06 -21.05 31.10
N LEU A 134 5.53 -20.02 30.41
CA LEU A 134 4.68 -19.13 29.63
C LEU A 134 4.31 -19.86 28.33
N HIS A 135 3.03 -19.91 28.01
CA HIS A 135 2.51 -20.28 26.70
C HIS A 135 1.97 -19.03 26.04
N TYR A 136 2.24 -18.82 24.75
CA TYR A 136 1.68 -17.69 24.02
C TYR A 136 1.36 -18.00 22.56
N GLN A 137 0.37 -17.28 22.04
CA GLN A 137 -0.07 -17.27 20.65
C GLN A 137 -0.18 -15.82 20.18
N VAL A 138 0.34 -15.52 18.98
CA VAL A 138 0.26 -14.19 18.36
C VAL A 138 -0.92 -14.18 17.40
N ASP A 139 -1.80 -13.18 17.47
CA ASP A 139 -2.89 -13.02 16.51
C ASP A 139 -2.38 -12.49 15.15
N LYS A 140 -1.90 -13.42 14.33
CA LYS A 140 -1.55 -13.21 12.92
C LYS A 140 -2.10 -14.36 12.07
N ILE A 141 -2.15 -14.18 10.75
CA ILE A 141 -2.42 -15.27 9.82
C ILE A 141 -1.26 -16.27 9.93
N ASN A 142 -1.58 -17.55 10.12
CA ASN A 142 -0.61 -18.63 10.28
C ASN A 142 -1.09 -19.86 9.48
N TYR A 143 -0.15 -20.67 8.97
CA TYR A 143 -0.47 -21.94 8.28
C TYR A 143 -1.03 -23.02 9.21
N ALA A 144 -0.82 -22.90 10.51
CA ALA A 144 -1.31 -23.78 11.56
C ALA A 144 -1.42 -23.00 12.88
N GLN A 145 -2.16 -23.52 13.86
CA GLN A 145 -2.15 -22.94 15.21
C GLN A 145 -0.79 -23.23 15.88
N VAL A 146 -0.01 -22.18 16.13
CA VAL A 146 1.31 -22.27 16.77
C VAL A 146 1.22 -21.72 18.20
N THR A 147 1.41 -22.59 19.19
CA THR A 147 1.72 -22.19 20.57
C THR A 147 3.23 -22.17 20.75
N SER A 148 3.76 -21.06 21.24
CA SER A 148 5.17 -20.93 21.64
C SER A 148 5.30 -21.05 23.16
N GLU A 149 6.41 -21.61 23.63
CA GLU A 149 6.70 -21.77 25.08
C GLU A 149 7.93 -20.95 25.51
N GLY A 150 7.74 -20.09 26.51
CA GLY A 150 8.80 -19.45 27.28
C GLY A 150 9.10 -20.25 28.54
N TRP A 151 10.35 -20.68 28.70
CA TRP A 151 10.84 -21.42 29.86
C TRP A 151 11.48 -20.45 30.85
N LEU A 152 11.12 -20.55 32.14
CA LEU A 152 11.57 -19.63 33.16
C LEU A 152 12.58 -20.29 34.10
N ASP A 153 13.72 -19.65 34.29
CA ASP A 153 14.75 -20.08 35.22
C ASP A 153 14.44 -19.54 36.62
N PHE A 154 14.24 -20.44 37.59
CA PHE A 154 14.11 -20.13 39.01
C PHE A 154 14.60 -21.30 39.87
N ALA A 155 14.93 -21.03 41.13
CA ALA A 155 15.24 -22.09 42.10
C ALA A 155 13.93 -22.65 42.67
N PRO A 156 13.74 -23.98 42.75
CA PRO A 156 12.53 -24.57 43.33
C PRO A 156 12.25 -24.07 44.75
N ALA A 157 11.01 -23.64 44.98
CA ALA A 157 10.57 -23.10 46.25
C ALA A 157 9.03 -23.08 46.34
N ALA A 158 8.49 -23.13 47.57
CA ALA A 158 7.06 -22.98 47.86
C ALA A 158 6.46 -21.64 47.39
N ARG A 159 7.28 -20.61 47.15
CA ARG A 159 6.89 -19.36 46.47
C ARG A 159 7.99 -18.91 45.53
N ILE A 160 7.61 -18.55 44.32
CA ILE A 160 8.51 -18.09 43.26
C ILE A 160 8.09 -16.69 42.78
N GLU A 161 9.08 -15.89 42.42
CA GLU A 161 8.94 -14.63 41.69
C GLU A 161 9.96 -14.69 40.54
N THR A 162 9.50 -14.60 39.31
CA THR A 162 10.33 -14.77 38.11
C THR A 162 9.71 -14.03 36.92
N SER A 163 10.49 -13.82 35.86
CA SER A 163 10.01 -13.16 34.64
C SER A 163 10.68 -13.72 33.38
N TRP A 164 9.99 -13.57 32.25
CA TRP A 164 10.47 -13.93 30.93
C TRP A 164 10.37 -12.75 29.98
N ALA A 165 11.50 -12.37 29.38
CA ALA A 165 11.60 -11.23 28.47
C ALA A 165 11.66 -11.70 27.01
N TRP A 166 10.64 -11.35 26.23
CA TRP A 166 10.63 -11.53 24.78
C TRP A 166 11.37 -10.36 24.12
N ASP A 167 12.57 -10.62 23.63
CA ASP A 167 13.42 -9.66 22.91
C ASP A 167 12.96 -9.50 21.46
N MET A 168 12.31 -8.37 21.13
CA MET A 168 11.76 -8.09 19.79
C MET A 168 12.84 -7.98 18.71
N ARG A 169 14.12 -7.78 19.08
CA ARG A 169 15.26 -7.81 18.14
C ARG A 169 15.52 -9.18 17.53
N LYS A 170 14.79 -10.21 17.97
CA LYS A 170 14.83 -11.58 17.43
C LYS A 170 13.50 -12.00 16.79
N SER A 171 12.44 -11.19 16.95
CA SER A 171 11.07 -11.50 16.52
C SER A 171 10.23 -10.23 16.69
N SER A 172 10.25 -9.34 15.69
CA SER A 172 9.54 -8.06 15.76
C SER A 172 8.02 -8.24 15.67
N LEU A 173 7.26 -7.42 16.41
CA LEU A 173 5.81 -7.32 16.31
C LEU A 173 5.43 -5.89 15.87
N PRO A 174 4.36 -5.71 15.07
CA PRO A 174 3.85 -4.38 14.73
C PRO A 174 3.10 -3.73 15.90
N PRO A 175 2.88 -2.39 15.85
CA PRO A 175 2.03 -1.70 16.81
C PRO A 175 0.63 -2.34 16.87
N GLY A 176 0.15 -2.58 18.09
CA GLY A 176 -1.15 -3.17 18.36
C GLY A 176 -1.31 -4.63 17.93
N ALA A 177 -0.22 -5.37 17.74
CA ALA A 177 -0.27 -6.84 17.68
C ALA A 177 -0.86 -7.39 18.99
N ALA A 178 -1.83 -8.30 18.90
CA ALA A 178 -2.41 -8.96 20.07
C ALA A 178 -1.70 -10.28 20.36
N ILE A 179 -1.44 -10.55 21.64
CA ILE A 179 -0.81 -11.78 22.12
C ILE A 179 -1.70 -12.37 23.21
N THR A 180 -2.22 -13.57 22.95
CA THR A 180 -2.91 -14.39 23.95
C THR A 180 -1.88 -15.24 24.67
N TYR A 181 -1.88 -15.22 26.01
CA TYR A 181 -0.91 -15.96 26.83
C TYR A 181 -1.53 -16.59 28.06
N TRP A 182 -0.88 -17.62 28.60
CA TRP A 182 -1.26 -18.30 29.83
C TRP A 182 -0.05 -19.03 30.44
N TRP A 183 -0.16 -19.47 31.69
CA TRP A 183 0.89 -20.18 32.40
C TRP A 183 0.52 -21.64 32.65
N THR A 184 1.49 -22.54 32.51
CA THR A 184 1.48 -23.85 33.17
C THR A 184 2.43 -23.80 34.36
N ILE A 185 1.98 -24.24 35.54
CA ILE A 185 2.78 -24.31 36.76
C ILE A 185 2.64 -25.71 37.37
N GLN A 186 3.75 -26.30 37.83
CA GLN A 186 3.77 -27.61 38.49
C GLN A 186 4.63 -27.60 39.77
N ASP A 187 4.17 -28.32 40.80
CA ASP A 187 4.89 -28.51 42.06
C ASP A 187 5.37 -29.96 42.29
N THR A 188 6.18 -30.13 43.32
CA THR A 188 6.72 -31.44 43.75
C THR A 188 5.69 -32.41 44.32
N ALA A 189 4.49 -31.95 44.70
CA ALA A 189 3.38 -32.83 45.08
C ALA A 189 2.66 -33.42 43.85
N GLY A 190 2.98 -32.93 42.64
CA GLY A 190 2.38 -33.35 41.39
C GLY A 190 1.14 -32.55 41.01
N ASN A 191 0.82 -31.47 41.74
CA ASN A 191 -0.24 -30.55 41.35
C ASN A 191 0.17 -29.81 40.07
N ARG A 192 -0.78 -29.58 39.16
CA ARG A 192 -0.60 -28.75 37.98
C ARG A 192 -1.71 -27.71 37.90
N LEU A 193 -1.32 -26.45 37.73
CA LEU A 193 -2.21 -25.35 37.41
C LEU A 193 -1.99 -24.91 35.97
N GLU A 194 -3.07 -24.62 35.28
CA GLU A 194 -3.08 -23.90 34.00
C GLU A 194 -3.93 -22.64 34.20
N THR A 195 -3.38 -21.46 33.96
CA THR A 195 -4.13 -20.21 34.18
C THR A 195 -5.16 -20.00 33.06
N PRO A 196 -6.23 -19.23 33.31
CA PRO A 196 -7.06 -18.70 32.23
C PRO A 196 -6.22 -17.95 31.19
N LEU A 197 -6.68 -17.96 29.93
CA LEU A 197 -6.11 -17.13 28.87
C LEU A 197 -6.21 -15.65 29.25
N ALA A 198 -5.11 -14.94 29.11
CA ALA A 198 -5.01 -13.49 29.20
C ALA A 198 -4.53 -12.92 27.85
N GLU A 199 -4.76 -11.63 27.64
CA GLU A 199 -4.40 -10.93 26.40
C GLU A 199 -3.57 -9.70 26.73
N VAL A 200 -2.55 -9.43 25.91
CA VAL A 200 -1.75 -8.20 25.94
C VAL A 200 -1.59 -7.68 24.52
N HIS A 201 -1.62 -6.36 24.36
CA HIS A 201 -1.39 -5.69 23.09
C HIS A 201 0.00 -5.04 23.07
N PHE A 202 0.71 -5.17 21.96
CA PHE A 202 2.02 -4.54 21.75
C PHE A 202 1.84 -3.10 21.25
N ASP A 203 1.22 -2.26 22.07
CA ASP A 203 0.83 -0.88 21.71
C ASP A 203 1.99 0.12 21.83
N ASP A 204 2.04 1.06 20.89
CA ASP A 204 2.97 2.18 20.92
C ASP A 204 2.45 3.31 21.83
N LEU A 205 2.78 3.24 23.12
CA LEU A 205 2.30 4.20 24.11
C LEU A 205 3.04 5.55 24.12
N ARG A 206 3.98 5.79 23.18
CA ARG A 206 4.72 7.06 23.05
C ARG A 206 3.83 8.25 22.65
N TYR A 207 2.62 7.99 22.13
CA TYR A 207 1.71 9.00 21.59
C TYR A 207 0.29 8.84 22.14
N ASN A 208 -0.45 9.96 22.21
CA ASN A 208 -1.87 9.96 22.57
C ASN A 208 -2.72 9.68 21.32
N TRP A 209 -2.83 8.39 20.95
CA TRP A 209 -3.59 7.97 19.76
C TRP A 209 -5.09 8.28 19.87
N GLN A 210 -5.61 8.92 18.83
CA GLN A 210 -7.02 8.96 18.46
C GLN A 210 -7.32 7.78 17.51
N SER A 211 -8.59 7.37 17.41
CA SER A 211 -8.99 6.26 16.53
C SER A 211 -10.33 6.50 15.83
N ARG A 212 -10.44 5.95 14.61
CA ARG A 212 -11.64 5.98 13.78
C ARG A 212 -11.81 4.61 13.14
N ASN A 213 -12.91 3.94 13.47
CA ASN A 213 -13.29 2.67 12.85
C ASN A 213 -14.39 2.91 11.79
N LYS A 214 -14.31 2.17 10.68
CA LYS A 214 -15.36 2.09 9.66
C LYS A 214 -15.24 0.76 8.91
N SER A 215 -16.28 -0.08 9.02
CA SER A 215 -16.25 -1.46 8.50
C SER A 215 -15.02 -2.21 9.03
N ASP A 216 -14.26 -2.89 8.16
CA ASP A 216 -13.06 -3.63 8.52
C ASP A 216 -11.82 -2.74 8.73
N LEU A 217 -11.90 -1.42 8.53
CA LEU A 217 -10.78 -0.49 8.69
C LEU A 217 -10.82 0.22 10.05
N THR A 218 -9.67 0.29 10.73
CA THR A 218 -9.46 1.11 11.93
C THR A 218 -8.20 1.95 11.79
N LEU A 219 -8.36 3.27 11.73
CA LEU A 219 -7.27 4.23 11.57
C LEU A 219 -6.94 4.86 12.93
N PHE A 220 -5.66 4.84 13.29
CA PHE A 220 -5.08 5.45 14.49
C PHE A 220 -4.15 6.59 14.08
N TRP A 221 -4.29 7.76 14.71
CA TRP A 221 -3.42 8.93 14.49
C TRP A 221 -3.28 9.74 15.78
N TYR A 222 -2.18 10.46 15.97
CA TYR A 222 -2.00 11.35 17.14
C TYR A 222 -1.91 12.84 16.78
N GLU A 223 -1.68 13.18 15.50
CA GLU A 223 -1.55 14.55 15.01
C GLU A 223 -2.42 14.81 13.76
N GLY A 224 -2.93 16.03 13.62
CA GLY A 224 -3.97 16.37 12.65
C GLY A 224 -5.37 16.36 13.28
N ASP A 225 -6.34 16.89 12.54
CA ASP A 225 -7.74 16.97 12.96
C ASP A 225 -8.58 15.79 12.44
N ASP A 226 -9.88 15.79 12.72
CA ASP A 226 -10.81 14.77 12.22
C ASP A 226 -10.92 14.77 10.68
N SER A 227 -10.68 15.91 10.01
CA SER A 227 -10.73 16.01 8.55
C SER A 227 -9.57 15.25 7.92
N PHE A 228 -8.36 15.41 8.45
CA PHE A 228 -7.18 14.66 8.03
C PHE A 228 -7.40 13.14 8.14
N ALA A 229 -7.86 12.66 9.30
CA ALA A 229 -8.14 11.24 9.50
C ALA A 229 -9.30 10.73 8.63
N LYS A 230 -10.32 11.56 8.39
CA LYS A 230 -11.44 11.24 7.49
C LYS A 230 -10.97 11.09 6.04
N GLU A 231 -10.11 11.98 5.55
CA GLU A 231 -9.58 11.92 4.18
C GLU A 231 -8.77 10.65 3.92
N LEU A 232 -7.95 10.23 4.87
CA LEU A 232 -7.19 8.98 4.80
C LEU A 232 -8.10 7.74 4.87
N MET A 233 -9.12 7.76 5.74
CA MET A 233 -10.12 6.68 5.81
C MET A 233 -10.93 6.55 4.52
N ASP A 234 -11.48 7.66 4.01
CA ASP A 234 -12.27 7.67 2.77
C ASP A 234 -11.43 7.21 1.56
N ALA A 235 -10.13 7.56 1.51
CA ALA A 235 -9.21 7.07 0.47
C ALA A 235 -8.95 5.57 0.59
N SER A 236 -8.77 5.06 1.82
CA SER A 236 -8.58 3.63 2.09
C SER A 236 -9.79 2.80 1.67
N GLU A 237 -11.00 3.24 1.98
CA GLU A 237 -12.24 2.58 1.54
C GLU A 237 -12.40 2.59 0.02
N GLN A 238 -12.05 3.69 -0.65
CA GLN A 238 -12.05 3.76 -2.10
C GLN A 238 -10.99 2.83 -2.71
N GLY A 239 -9.83 2.68 -2.07
CA GLY A 239 -8.81 1.69 -2.42
C GLY A 239 -9.33 0.26 -2.30
N LEU A 240 -9.93 -0.13 -1.16
CA LEU A 240 -10.56 -1.45 -1.01
C LEU A 240 -11.63 -1.72 -2.06
N ALA A 241 -12.47 -0.73 -2.36
CA ALA A 241 -13.52 -0.84 -3.37
C ALA A 241 -12.95 -1.02 -4.79
N ARG A 242 -11.81 -0.38 -5.11
CA ARG A 242 -11.09 -0.60 -6.38
C ARG A 242 -10.47 -2.01 -6.43
N LEU A 243 -9.71 -2.43 -5.41
CA LEU A 243 -9.16 -3.80 -5.35
C LEU A 243 -10.24 -4.88 -5.56
N THR A 244 -11.37 -4.74 -4.86
CA THR A 244 -12.50 -5.67 -4.97
C THR A 244 -13.10 -5.67 -6.39
N ARG A 245 -13.14 -4.51 -7.05
CA ARG A 245 -13.73 -4.31 -8.39
C ARG A 245 -12.80 -4.70 -9.54
N ASP A 246 -11.49 -4.50 -9.41
CA ASP A 246 -10.52 -4.69 -10.51
C ASP A 246 -9.76 -6.01 -10.41
N ILE A 247 -9.54 -6.50 -9.19
CA ILE A 247 -8.71 -7.69 -8.89
C ILE A 247 -9.56 -8.80 -8.26
N GLY A 248 -10.67 -8.47 -7.59
CA GLY A 248 -11.58 -9.45 -6.98
C GLY A 248 -11.19 -9.91 -5.57
N THR A 249 -10.15 -9.30 -4.99
CA THR A 249 -9.64 -9.61 -3.65
C THR A 249 -10.27 -8.72 -2.58
N TYR A 250 -10.46 -9.28 -1.39
CA TYR A 250 -10.98 -8.62 -0.19
C TYR A 250 -10.08 -8.95 1.01
N PRO A 251 -10.05 -8.13 2.08
CA PRO A 251 -9.24 -8.43 3.26
C PRO A 251 -9.72 -9.70 4.00
N GLU A 252 -8.79 -10.59 4.37
CA GLU A 252 -9.10 -11.78 5.17
C GLU A 252 -9.15 -11.48 6.68
N LYS A 253 -8.51 -10.39 7.13
CA LYS A 253 -8.59 -9.86 8.51
C LYS A 253 -8.93 -8.36 8.53
N PRO A 254 -9.55 -7.84 9.61
CA PRO A 254 -9.66 -6.40 9.84
C PRO A 254 -8.30 -5.70 9.77
N ILE A 255 -8.29 -4.49 9.22
CA ILE A 255 -7.10 -3.72 8.92
C ILE A 255 -6.93 -2.58 9.93
N LYS A 256 -5.76 -2.53 10.58
CA LYS A 256 -5.31 -1.42 11.45
C LYS A 256 -4.34 -0.52 10.68
N LEU A 257 -4.58 0.79 10.69
CA LEU A 257 -3.75 1.80 10.02
C LEU A 257 -3.14 2.74 11.06
N TYR A 258 -1.84 2.65 11.34
CA TYR A 258 -1.13 3.53 12.26
C TYR A 258 -0.46 4.67 11.48
N ILE A 259 -0.99 5.87 11.64
CA ILE A 259 -0.54 7.08 10.97
C ILE A 259 0.39 7.86 11.90
N TYR A 260 1.69 7.78 11.63
CA TYR A 260 2.73 8.58 12.28
C TYR A 260 2.89 9.91 11.55
N THR A 261 3.21 11.01 12.25
CA THR A 261 3.42 12.32 11.57
C THR A 261 4.70 12.33 10.74
N SER A 262 5.76 11.67 11.22
CA SER A 262 7.10 11.75 10.65
C SER A 262 7.75 10.37 10.44
N ALA A 263 8.72 10.32 9.52
CA ALA A 263 9.53 9.12 9.29
C ALA A 263 10.31 8.72 10.55
N ASN A 264 10.77 9.67 11.36
CA ASN A 264 11.46 9.41 12.63
C ASN A 264 10.54 8.71 13.65
N ASP A 265 9.27 9.12 13.73
CA ASP A 265 8.30 8.52 14.64
C ASP A 265 8.00 7.06 14.25
N LEU A 266 7.81 6.81 12.94
CA LEU A 266 7.64 5.48 12.34
C LEU A 266 8.88 4.59 12.54
N GLN A 267 10.08 5.10 12.26
CA GLN A 267 11.33 4.37 12.48
C GLN A 267 11.50 4.00 13.97
N GLY A 268 11.17 4.91 14.88
CA GLY A 268 11.15 4.63 16.32
C GLY A 268 10.10 3.60 16.76
N ALA A 269 9.17 3.20 15.88
CA ALA A 269 8.20 2.13 16.12
C ALA A 269 8.66 0.76 15.61
N MET A 270 9.88 0.67 15.06
CA MET A 270 10.39 -0.52 14.38
C MET A 270 11.72 -0.97 14.97
N ILE A 271 12.04 -2.25 14.78
CA ILE A 271 13.33 -2.81 15.13
C ILE A 271 14.17 -2.96 13.86
N PHE A 272 15.33 -2.29 13.84
CA PHE A 272 16.20 -2.13 12.67
C PHE A 272 15.48 -1.58 11.41
N PRO A 273 14.76 -0.45 11.53
CA PRO A 273 14.20 0.21 10.34
C PRO A 273 15.30 0.57 9.34
N GLN A 274 14.96 0.57 8.06
CA GLN A 274 15.76 1.26 7.06
C GLN A 274 15.38 2.75 7.09
N GLU A 275 16.35 3.64 6.91
CA GLU A 275 16.13 5.10 7.03
C GLU A 275 15.13 5.64 5.97
N TRP A 276 14.96 4.92 4.85
CA TRP A 276 14.03 5.28 3.78
C TRP A 276 12.61 4.70 3.95
N THR A 277 12.32 3.96 5.03
CA THR A 277 10.99 3.39 5.28
C THR A 277 9.95 4.50 5.49
N GLY A 278 9.15 4.78 4.45
CA GLY A 278 8.03 5.73 4.51
C GLY A 278 6.71 5.10 4.97
N GLY A 279 6.55 3.79 4.72
CA GLY A 279 5.42 2.94 5.10
C GLY A 279 5.81 1.48 5.14
N VAL A 280 5.02 0.65 5.84
CA VAL A 280 5.15 -0.81 5.91
C VAL A 280 3.77 -1.45 6.10
N ALA A 281 3.42 -2.39 5.22
CA ALA A 281 2.36 -3.36 5.42
C ALA A 281 2.85 -4.62 6.16
N PHE A 282 2.44 -4.80 7.41
CA PHE A 282 2.56 -6.05 8.17
C PHE A 282 1.39 -6.98 7.81
N THR A 283 1.51 -7.61 6.64
CA THR A 283 0.44 -8.31 5.92
C THR A 283 -0.26 -9.39 6.77
N GLU A 284 0.51 -10.25 7.44
CA GLU A 284 0.03 -11.31 8.34
C GLU A 284 -0.77 -10.78 9.54
N PHE A 285 -0.50 -9.56 9.98
CA PHE A 285 -1.14 -8.94 11.15
C PHE A 285 -2.35 -8.09 10.78
N GLY A 286 -2.58 -7.84 9.48
CA GLY A 286 -3.55 -6.85 9.03
C GLY A 286 -3.20 -5.44 9.51
N THR A 287 -1.92 -5.10 9.65
CA THR A 287 -1.49 -3.79 10.18
C THR A 287 -0.65 -3.03 9.15
N ILE A 288 -0.91 -1.74 8.97
CA ILE A 288 -0.08 -0.80 8.20
C ILE A 288 0.46 0.24 9.15
N ALA A 289 1.74 0.56 9.07
CA ALA A 289 2.36 1.68 9.76
C ALA A 289 2.98 2.62 8.72
N ILE A 290 2.59 3.90 8.70
CA ILE A 290 2.99 4.84 7.64
C ILE A 290 3.19 6.26 8.19
N ALA A 291 4.18 6.96 7.65
CA ALA A 291 4.51 8.33 8.03
C ALA A 291 3.81 9.34 7.11
N ILE A 292 2.70 9.94 7.57
CA ILE A 292 1.92 10.95 6.87
C ILE A 292 1.74 12.18 7.76
N SER A 293 2.46 13.27 7.44
CA SER A 293 2.19 14.58 8.03
C SER A 293 0.86 15.15 7.50
N PRO A 294 0.04 15.82 8.33
CA PRO A 294 -1.18 16.51 7.89
C PRO A 294 -0.97 17.48 6.71
N ALA A 295 0.22 18.09 6.59
CA ALA A 295 0.57 18.97 5.48
C ALA A 295 0.77 18.24 4.12
N ARG A 296 0.76 16.90 4.11
CA ARG A 296 0.99 16.05 2.93
C ARG A 296 -0.14 15.04 2.69
N VAL A 297 -1.36 15.32 3.15
CA VAL A 297 -2.52 14.41 3.06
C VAL A 297 -2.78 13.88 1.64
N ASP A 298 -2.59 14.68 0.58
CA ASP A 298 -2.79 14.22 -0.81
C ASP A 298 -1.81 13.12 -1.23
N TRP A 299 -0.54 13.25 -0.85
CA TRP A 299 0.45 12.17 -1.03
C TRP A 299 0.14 10.99 -0.10
N GLY A 300 -0.28 11.27 1.14
CA GLY A 300 -0.63 10.26 2.13
C GLY A 300 -1.79 9.37 1.72
N LYS A 301 -2.84 9.93 1.08
CA LYS A 301 -3.97 9.17 0.53
C LYS A 301 -3.51 8.12 -0.49
N ARG A 302 -2.59 8.49 -1.40
CA ARG A 302 -2.01 7.55 -2.39
C ARG A 302 -1.12 6.50 -1.72
N ALA A 303 -0.16 6.94 -0.90
CA ALA A 303 0.77 6.03 -0.24
C ALA A 303 0.06 5.03 0.69
N LEU A 304 -0.98 5.45 1.40
CA LEU A 304 -1.80 4.57 2.24
C LEU A 304 -2.56 3.52 1.41
N VAL A 305 -3.06 3.88 0.23
CA VAL A 305 -3.71 2.96 -0.71
C VAL A 305 -2.72 1.98 -1.36
N HIS A 306 -1.47 2.40 -1.56
CA HIS A 306 -0.37 1.55 -2.02
C HIS A 306 -0.09 0.43 -1.01
N GLU A 307 0.23 0.77 0.24
CA GLU A 307 0.46 -0.19 1.34
C GLU A 307 -0.76 -1.10 1.59
N LEU A 308 -1.97 -0.54 1.46
CA LEU A 308 -3.24 -1.27 1.56
C LEU A 308 -3.38 -2.36 0.49
N THR A 309 -2.81 -2.15 -0.69
CA THR A 309 -2.80 -3.13 -1.76
C THR A 309 -1.89 -4.30 -1.41
N HIS A 310 -0.65 -4.04 -0.98
CA HIS A 310 0.24 -5.11 -0.52
C HIS A 310 -0.42 -5.93 0.58
N LEU A 311 -1.02 -5.29 1.59
CA LEU A 311 -1.73 -5.99 2.66
C LEU A 311 -2.82 -6.92 2.11
N VAL A 312 -3.75 -6.42 1.29
CA VAL A 312 -4.88 -7.22 0.79
C VAL A 312 -4.43 -8.31 -0.18
N VAL A 313 -3.48 -8.02 -1.07
CA VAL A 313 -2.97 -8.99 -2.05
C VAL A 313 -2.20 -10.11 -1.34
N HIS A 314 -1.30 -9.78 -0.41
CA HIS A 314 -0.54 -10.79 0.35
C HIS A 314 -1.43 -11.64 1.25
N GLN A 315 -2.50 -11.09 1.83
CA GLN A 315 -3.52 -11.91 2.50
C GLN A 315 -4.22 -12.85 1.50
N ALA A 316 -4.67 -12.31 0.37
CA ALA A 316 -5.36 -13.10 -0.65
C ALA A 316 -4.51 -14.25 -1.22
N ILE A 317 -3.18 -14.10 -1.33
CA ILE A 317 -2.27 -15.17 -1.80
C ILE A 317 -1.59 -15.95 -0.67
N PHE A 318 -1.91 -15.70 0.60
CA PHE A 318 -1.17 -16.26 1.74
C PHE A 318 -1.07 -17.79 1.67
N SER A 319 0.16 -18.28 1.48
CA SER A 319 0.47 -19.68 1.17
C SER A 319 1.95 -19.98 1.43
N PRO A 320 2.31 -21.17 1.93
CA PRO A 320 3.71 -21.52 2.20
C PRO A 320 4.48 -21.89 0.92
N TYR A 321 3.82 -21.88 -0.25
CA TYR A 321 4.33 -22.37 -1.54
C TYR A 321 4.37 -21.32 -2.65
N GLY A 322 3.56 -20.25 -2.56
CA GLY A 322 3.46 -19.19 -3.56
C GLY A 322 4.43 -18.04 -3.32
N GLU A 323 4.88 -17.39 -4.38
CA GLU A 323 5.66 -16.14 -4.34
C GLU A 323 5.21 -15.22 -5.49
N LEU A 324 4.85 -13.97 -5.15
CA LEU A 324 4.43 -12.97 -6.12
C LEU A 324 5.67 -12.34 -6.78
N PRO A 325 5.77 -12.23 -8.12
CA PRO A 325 6.89 -11.54 -8.74
C PRO A 325 6.79 -10.04 -8.47
N THR A 326 7.92 -9.39 -8.20
CA THR A 326 7.96 -7.99 -7.72
C THR A 326 7.15 -7.03 -8.59
N TRP A 327 7.21 -7.15 -9.93
CA TRP A 327 6.42 -6.31 -10.84
C TRP A 327 4.89 -6.43 -10.66
N LEU A 328 4.38 -7.58 -10.22
CA LEU A 328 2.95 -7.78 -10.04
C LEU A 328 2.49 -7.20 -8.71
N ASP A 329 3.28 -7.38 -7.65
CA ASP A 329 3.02 -6.79 -6.32
C ASP A 329 2.98 -5.26 -6.41
N GLU A 330 4.07 -4.69 -6.92
CA GLU A 330 4.27 -3.25 -7.07
C GLU A 330 3.34 -2.66 -8.14
N GLY A 331 3.07 -3.41 -9.21
CA GLY A 331 2.17 -2.99 -10.27
C GLY A 331 0.71 -2.91 -9.81
N LEU A 332 0.24 -3.86 -9.00
CA LEU A 332 -1.11 -3.84 -8.44
C LEU A 332 -1.24 -2.68 -7.44
N ALA A 333 -0.21 -2.46 -6.61
CA ALA A 333 -0.18 -1.34 -5.66
C ALA A 333 -0.24 0.02 -6.36
N MET A 334 0.65 0.25 -7.34
CA MET A 334 0.67 1.45 -8.17
C MET A 334 -0.65 1.65 -8.94
N TYR A 335 -1.24 0.58 -9.50
CA TYR A 335 -2.52 0.65 -10.22
C TYR A 335 -3.67 1.06 -9.30
N ASN A 336 -3.70 0.51 -8.08
CA ASN A 336 -4.77 0.79 -7.13
C ASN A 336 -4.70 2.21 -6.53
N GLU A 337 -3.56 2.91 -6.59
CA GLU A 337 -3.47 4.32 -6.18
C GLU A 337 -4.48 5.23 -6.90
N GLY A 338 -4.84 4.88 -8.15
CA GLY A 338 -5.84 5.59 -8.95
C GLY A 338 -5.24 6.19 -10.22
N GLU A 339 -5.30 7.52 -10.36
CA GLU A 339 -4.76 8.23 -11.52
C GLU A 339 -3.23 8.07 -11.62
N PHE A 340 -2.74 7.61 -12.77
CA PHE A 340 -1.31 7.40 -12.98
C PHE A 340 -0.55 8.72 -12.92
N ASP A 341 0.47 8.77 -12.06
CA ASP A 341 1.24 9.98 -11.80
C ASP A 341 2.11 10.33 -13.02
N PRO A 342 1.94 11.53 -13.64
CA PRO A 342 2.64 11.89 -14.88
C PRO A 342 4.16 11.83 -14.83
N ARG A 343 4.76 11.81 -13.63
CA ARG A 343 6.21 11.63 -13.47
C ARG A 343 6.65 10.21 -13.84
N PHE A 344 5.86 9.20 -13.50
CA PHE A 344 6.14 7.80 -13.89
C PHE A 344 5.89 7.58 -15.38
N GLN A 345 4.86 8.23 -15.95
CA GLN A 345 4.67 8.27 -17.41
C GLN A 345 5.91 8.82 -18.13
N ALA A 346 6.50 9.91 -17.63
CA ALA A 346 7.70 10.49 -18.23
C ALA A 346 8.93 9.55 -18.21
N TYR A 347 9.10 8.73 -17.16
CA TYR A 347 10.14 7.68 -17.13
C TYR A 347 9.86 6.57 -18.15
N LEU A 348 8.61 6.13 -18.27
CA LEU A 348 8.20 5.10 -19.24
C LEU A 348 8.37 5.61 -20.68
N ASP A 349 7.89 6.81 -21.00
CA ASP A 349 8.02 7.43 -22.32
C ASP A 349 9.49 7.59 -22.73
N LYS A 350 10.36 8.02 -21.80
CA LYS A 350 11.80 8.11 -22.01
C LYS A 350 12.38 6.74 -22.38
N ALA A 351 12.14 5.72 -21.56
CA ALA A 351 12.66 4.37 -21.78
C ALA A 351 12.15 3.71 -23.07
N ILE A 352 10.89 3.97 -23.47
CA ILE A 352 10.35 3.58 -24.78
C ILE A 352 11.13 4.27 -25.92
N SER A 353 11.41 5.57 -25.78
CA SER A 353 12.08 6.35 -26.83
C SER A 353 13.57 6.05 -26.98
N GLU A 354 14.22 5.59 -25.91
CA GLU A 354 15.66 5.29 -25.84
C GLU A 354 15.99 3.79 -26.01
N ASP A 355 14.97 2.91 -26.14
CA ASP A 355 15.11 1.44 -26.18
C ASP A 355 15.75 0.86 -24.89
N GLU A 356 15.44 1.48 -23.74
CA GLU A 356 15.99 1.15 -22.41
C GLU A 356 14.96 0.47 -21.47
N LEU A 357 13.91 -0.15 -22.02
CA LEU A 357 12.92 -0.88 -21.21
C LEU A 357 13.54 -2.07 -20.46
N ILE A 358 13.20 -2.18 -19.18
CA ILE A 358 13.61 -3.30 -18.32
C ILE A 358 12.76 -4.53 -18.69
N SER A 359 13.37 -5.68 -18.98
CA SER A 359 12.58 -6.88 -19.29
C SER A 359 11.68 -7.31 -18.12
N VAL A 360 10.49 -7.85 -18.39
CA VAL A 360 9.56 -8.34 -17.34
C VAL A 360 10.24 -9.39 -16.46
N ARG A 361 11.11 -10.22 -17.05
CA ARG A 361 11.93 -11.21 -16.34
C ARG A 361 12.89 -10.57 -15.32
N SER A 362 13.43 -9.39 -15.60
CA SER A 362 14.21 -8.60 -14.65
C SER A 362 13.33 -7.96 -13.58
N LEU A 363 12.13 -7.50 -13.93
CA LEU A 363 11.17 -6.93 -12.98
C LEU A 363 10.52 -7.99 -12.05
N CYS A 364 10.68 -9.30 -12.31
CA CYS A 364 10.36 -10.35 -11.33
C CYS A 364 11.33 -10.37 -10.12
N SER A 365 12.42 -9.61 -10.15
CA SER A 365 13.43 -9.54 -9.08
C SER A 365 13.35 -8.20 -8.33
N PRO A 366 13.95 -8.09 -7.13
CA PRO A 366 14.00 -6.83 -6.39
C PRO A 366 14.55 -5.68 -7.24
N PHE A 367 13.86 -4.53 -7.20
CA PHE A 367 14.19 -3.38 -8.02
C PHE A 367 15.57 -2.77 -7.67
N SER A 368 16.08 -1.91 -8.56
CA SER A 368 17.37 -1.24 -8.38
C SER A 368 17.39 -0.37 -7.10
N ALA A 369 18.59 -0.13 -6.57
CA ALA A 369 18.80 0.91 -5.56
C ALA A 369 19.00 2.30 -6.20
N GLU A 370 19.25 2.35 -7.51
CA GLU A 370 19.40 3.57 -8.29
C GLU A 370 18.03 4.21 -8.59
N PRO A 371 17.76 5.47 -8.18
CA PRO A 371 16.43 6.06 -8.23
C PRO A 371 15.74 6.03 -9.59
N GLU A 372 16.42 6.43 -10.68
CA GLU A 372 15.80 6.47 -12.02
C GLU A 372 15.34 5.07 -12.47
N LYS A 373 16.16 4.04 -12.22
CA LYS A 373 15.81 2.64 -12.51
C LYS A 373 14.71 2.12 -11.61
N ALA A 374 14.65 2.55 -10.34
CA ALA A 374 13.53 2.22 -9.46
C ALA A 374 12.22 2.84 -9.96
N TYR A 375 12.20 4.14 -10.29
CA TYR A 375 11.02 4.81 -10.85
C TYR A 375 10.56 4.18 -12.17
N LEU A 376 11.48 3.81 -13.06
CA LEU A 376 11.16 3.06 -14.27
C LEU A 376 10.55 1.68 -13.97
N SER A 377 11.10 0.95 -12.98
CA SER A 377 10.52 -0.34 -12.56
C SER A 377 9.07 -0.22 -12.09
N TYR A 378 8.74 0.77 -11.25
CA TYR A 378 7.35 1.04 -10.84
C TYR A 378 6.46 1.44 -12.03
N ALA A 379 6.96 2.31 -12.93
CA ALA A 379 6.21 2.75 -14.10
C ALA A 379 5.86 1.60 -15.07
N GLN A 380 6.84 0.73 -15.33
CA GLN A 380 6.63 -0.48 -16.14
C GLN A 380 5.71 -1.48 -15.43
N SER A 381 5.84 -1.64 -14.12
CA SER A 381 5.00 -2.54 -13.32
C SER A 381 3.52 -2.13 -13.33
N TYR A 382 3.23 -0.82 -13.18
CA TYR A 382 1.90 -0.26 -13.41
C TYR A 382 1.40 -0.61 -14.82
N SER A 383 2.20 -0.32 -15.85
CA SER A 383 1.79 -0.52 -17.25
C SER A 383 1.58 -2.00 -17.62
N LEU A 384 2.30 -2.93 -16.98
CA LEU A 384 2.08 -4.38 -17.13
C LEU A 384 0.75 -4.83 -16.52
N VAL A 385 0.40 -4.31 -15.33
CA VAL A 385 -0.87 -4.61 -14.68
C VAL A 385 -2.05 -3.98 -15.42
N GLU A 386 -1.93 -2.72 -15.84
CA GLU A 386 -2.89 -2.04 -16.70
C GLU A 386 -3.11 -2.82 -18.01
N TYR A 387 -2.02 -3.21 -18.71
CA TYR A 387 -2.10 -4.06 -19.90
C TYR A 387 -2.86 -5.37 -19.63
N LEU A 388 -2.62 -6.02 -18.49
CA LEU A 388 -3.30 -7.26 -18.13
C LEU A 388 -4.79 -7.05 -17.78
N LEU A 389 -5.19 -5.91 -17.23
CA LEU A 389 -6.58 -5.60 -16.86
C LEU A 389 -7.40 -5.01 -18.02
N ASP A 390 -6.76 -4.32 -18.96
CA ASP A 390 -7.42 -3.75 -20.15
C ASP A 390 -7.61 -4.79 -21.26
N ASN A 391 -6.64 -5.69 -21.45
CA ASN A 391 -6.65 -6.70 -22.52
C ASN A 391 -7.26 -8.03 -22.08
N TYR A 392 -7.43 -8.25 -20.77
CA TYR A 392 -7.99 -9.46 -20.18
C TYR A 392 -8.87 -9.12 -18.97
N SER A 393 -9.83 -9.98 -18.63
CA SER A 393 -10.79 -9.68 -17.55
C SER A 393 -10.16 -9.72 -16.15
N GLN A 394 -10.79 -8.99 -15.22
CA GLN A 394 -10.63 -9.15 -13.75
C GLN A 394 -10.53 -10.63 -13.34
N ASP A 395 -11.44 -11.47 -13.84
CA ASP A 395 -11.46 -12.91 -13.52
C ASP A 395 -10.13 -13.62 -13.80
N LYS A 396 -9.38 -13.17 -14.82
CA LYS A 396 -8.03 -13.68 -15.11
C LYS A 396 -7.00 -13.19 -14.10
N MET A 397 -7.05 -11.92 -13.69
CA MET A 397 -6.16 -11.43 -12.62
C MET A 397 -6.42 -12.20 -11.31
N LEU A 398 -7.69 -12.41 -10.94
CA LEU A 398 -8.05 -13.22 -9.77
C LEU A 398 -7.57 -14.68 -9.92
N SER A 399 -7.70 -15.27 -11.11
CA SER A 399 -7.21 -16.62 -11.40
C SER A 399 -5.68 -16.71 -11.28
N LEU A 400 -4.94 -15.69 -11.72
CA LEU A 400 -3.48 -15.62 -11.58
C LEU A 400 -3.05 -15.65 -10.11
N LEU A 401 -3.66 -14.80 -9.28
CA LEU A 401 -3.40 -14.76 -7.84
C LEU A 401 -3.81 -16.06 -7.15
N THR A 402 -4.91 -16.69 -7.60
CA THR A 402 -5.39 -17.96 -7.05
C THR A 402 -4.40 -19.10 -7.32
N LEU A 403 -3.89 -19.26 -8.54
CA LEU A 403 -2.88 -20.28 -8.85
C LEU A 403 -1.58 -20.05 -8.07
N ILE A 404 -1.16 -18.78 -7.90
CA ILE A 404 0.00 -18.44 -7.06
C ILE A 404 -0.26 -18.85 -5.59
N LYS A 405 -1.46 -18.63 -5.03
CA LYS A 405 -1.87 -19.15 -3.71
C LYS A 405 -1.77 -20.68 -3.64
N GLU A 406 -2.17 -21.38 -4.69
CA GLU A 406 -2.10 -22.84 -4.78
C GLU A 406 -0.67 -23.40 -4.94
N GLY A 407 0.33 -22.53 -5.18
CA GLY A 407 1.75 -22.87 -5.25
C GLY A 407 2.30 -23.03 -6.67
N ASP A 408 1.57 -22.59 -7.70
CA ASP A 408 2.13 -22.46 -9.05
C ASP A 408 3.21 -21.37 -9.08
N THR A 409 4.30 -21.64 -9.79
CA THR A 409 5.28 -20.59 -10.14
C THR A 409 4.58 -19.51 -10.98
N TYR A 410 4.95 -18.24 -10.82
CA TYR A 410 4.34 -17.13 -11.58
C TYR A 410 4.36 -17.34 -13.11
N ASP A 411 5.41 -17.94 -13.67
CA ASP A 411 5.51 -18.25 -15.11
C ASP A 411 4.53 -19.35 -15.54
N GLY A 412 4.36 -20.38 -14.70
CA GLY A 412 3.36 -21.43 -14.87
C GLY A 412 1.92 -20.90 -14.74
N ALA A 413 1.65 -20.07 -13.73
CA ALA A 413 0.35 -19.44 -13.52
C ALA A 413 -0.03 -18.49 -14.68
N LEU A 414 0.91 -17.66 -15.14
CA LEU A 414 0.74 -16.83 -16.35
C LEU A 414 0.44 -17.71 -17.57
N THR A 415 1.19 -18.80 -17.77
CA THR A 415 0.98 -19.73 -18.88
C THR A 415 -0.39 -20.38 -18.85
N GLN A 416 -0.88 -20.81 -17.69
CA GLN A 416 -2.20 -21.42 -17.53
C GLN A 416 -3.34 -20.42 -17.77
N VAL A 417 -3.24 -19.20 -17.23
CA VAL A 417 -4.32 -18.20 -17.27
C VAL A 417 -4.36 -17.44 -18.59
N TYR A 418 -3.22 -17.01 -19.12
CA TYR A 418 -3.12 -16.13 -20.29
C TYR A 418 -2.64 -16.86 -21.56
N GLY A 419 -2.10 -18.07 -21.45
CA GLY A 419 -1.54 -18.81 -22.58
C GLY A 419 -0.11 -18.41 -22.94
N PHE A 420 0.59 -17.69 -22.06
CA PHE A 420 1.99 -17.29 -22.21
C PHE A 420 2.65 -17.06 -20.85
N GLY A 421 3.93 -17.42 -20.73
CA GLY A 421 4.77 -17.07 -19.57
C GLY A 421 5.37 -15.67 -19.68
N VAL A 422 6.34 -15.36 -18.81
CA VAL A 422 6.96 -14.05 -18.62
C VAL A 422 7.53 -13.46 -19.91
N ASP A 423 8.28 -14.22 -20.70
CA ASP A 423 8.87 -13.71 -21.96
C ASP A 423 7.79 -13.41 -23.03
N GLY A 424 6.66 -14.11 -22.95
CA GLY A 424 5.50 -13.88 -23.82
C GLY A 424 4.66 -12.69 -23.36
N LEU A 425 4.59 -12.42 -22.05
CA LEU A 425 4.01 -11.19 -21.51
C LEU A 425 4.85 -9.99 -21.96
N ASP A 426 6.17 -10.04 -21.76
CA ASP A 426 7.14 -9.02 -22.18
C ASP A 426 6.96 -8.64 -23.66
N THR A 427 7.02 -9.63 -24.56
CA THR A 427 6.86 -9.42 -26.00
C THR A 427 5.51 -8.77 -26.37
N ARG A 428 4.41 -9.16 -25.71
CA ARG A 428 3.06 -8.68 -26.02
C ARG A 428 2.79 -7.28 -25.47
N TRP A 429 3.25 -7.02 -24.26
CA TRP A 429 3.15 -5.72 -23.61
C TRP A 429 3.96 -4.66 -24.37
N GLN A 430 5.23 -4.94 -24.69
CA GLN A 430 6.05 -4.03 -25.51
C GLN A 430 5.40 -3.75 -26.88
N ALA A 431 4.76 -4.75 -27.51
CA ALA A 431 4.04 -4.55 -28.77
C ALA A 431 2.82 -3.60 -28.65
N THR A 432 2.26 -3.37 -27.46
CA THR A 432 1.24 -2.33 -27.23
C THR A 432 1.83 -0.94 -27.00
N LEU A 433 3.02 -0.84 -26.42
CA LEU A 433 3.74 0.44 -26.24
C LEU A 433 4.21 1.02 -27.59
N VAL A 434 4.64 0.15 -28.51
CA VAL A 434 5.13 0.53 -29.85
C VAL A 434 3.98 0.69 -30.85
N ALA A 435 2.72 0.83 -30.38
CA ALA A 435 1.57 1.10 -31.23
C ALA A 435 1.87 2.35 -32.09
N PRO A 436 1.89 2.22 -33.43
CA PRO A 436 2.50 3.25 -34.26
C PRO A 436 1.70 4.55 -34.16
N THR A 437 2.41 5.67 -34.22
CA THR A 437 1.87 6.91 -34.77
C THR A 437 1.61 6.72 -36.27
N VAL A 438 0.65 5.85 -36.58
CA VAL A 438 -0.33 6.17 -37.61
C VAL A 438 -0.93 7.49 -37.15
N THR A 439 -0.32 8.57 -37.62
CA THR A 439 -1.04 9.81 -37.82
C THR A 439 -2.27 9.39 -38.59
N ALA A 440 -3.40 9.31 -37.87
CA ALA A 440 -4.70 9.48 -38.43
C ALA A 440 -4.72 10.91 -38.98
N SER A 441 -4.05 11.07 -40.13
CA SER A 441 -4.46 12.00 -41.15
C SER A 441 -5.95 11.73 -41.30
N GLN A 442 -6.71 12.59 -40.62
CA GLN A 442 -8.10 12.83 -40.94
C GLN A 442 -8.07 13.44 -42.34
N ALA A 443 -7.84 12.59 -43.33
CA ALA A 443 -8.41 12.74 -44.65
C ALA A 443 -9.90 12.85 -44.38
N LYS A 444 -10.37 14.10 -44.23
CA LYS A 444 -11.78 14.43 -44.21
C LYS A 444 -12.33 13.82 -45.48
N GLN A 445 -12.97 12.66 -45.34
CA GLN A 445 -13.96 12.20 -46.29
C GLN A 445 -15.08 13.23 -46.22
N SER A 446 -14.90 14.29 -47.01
CA SER A 446 -15.98 15.12 -47.44
C SER A 446 -16.99 14.18 -48.07
N TYR A 447 -18.21 14.20 -47.56
CA TYR A 447 -19.34 13.51 -48.17
C TYR A 447 -20.01 14.53 -49.11
N PRO A 448 -19.55 14.69 -50.37
CA PRO A 448 -20.11 15.73 -51.26
C PRO A 448 -21.60 15.53 -51.50
N ALA A 449 -22.08 14.29 -51.48
CA ALA A 449 -23.51 13.96 -51.51
C ALA A 449 -24.28 14.56 -50.32
N LEU A 450 -23.74 14.49 -49.09
CA LEU A 450 -24.40 15.03 -47.91
C LEU A 450 -24.45 16.56 -47.93
N ILE A 451 -23.35 17.20 -48.37
CA ILE A 451 -23.27 18.66 -48.54
C ILE A 451 -24.25 19.13 -49.64
N ALA A 452 -24.35 18.40 -50.76
CA ALA A 452 -25.30 18.71 -51.82
C ALA A 452 -26.76 18.57 -51.36
N VAL A 453 -27.10 17.52 -50.61
CA VAL A 453 -28.45 17.31 -50.05
C VAL A 453 -28.81 18.43 -49.05
N LEU A 454 -27.90 18.78 -48.12
CA LEU A 454 -28.13 19.86 -47.16
C LEU A 454 -28.25 21.23 -47.84
N SER A 455 -27.47 21.48 -48.88
CA SER A 455 -27.54 22.72 -49.68
C SER A 455 -28.89 22.84 -50.42
N ALA A 456 -29.37 21.74 -51.01
CA ALA A 456 -30.67 21.68 -51.69
C ALA A 456 -31.84 21.85 -50.72
N LEU A 457 -31.76 21.26 -49.52
CA LEU A 457 -32.73 21.45 -48.44
C LEU A 457 -32.78 22.92 -47.99
N ALA A 458 -31.63 23.55 -47.82
CA ALA A 458 -31.53 24.96 -47.43
C ALA A 458 -32.14 25.91 -48.47
N THR A 459 -31.89 25.69 -49.77
CA THR A 459 -32.52 26.49 -50.83
C THR A 459 -34.02 26.22 -50.94
N SER A 460 -34.47 24.98 -50.74
CA SER A 460 -35.91 24.64 -50.72
C SER A 460 -36.66 25.34 -49.59
N LEU A 461 -36.09 25.34 -48.37
CA LEU A 461 -36.64 26.03 -47.21
C LEU A 461 -36.65 27.56 -47.38
N ALA A 462 -35.59 28.13 -47.95
CA ALA A 462 -35.52 29.56 -48.25
C ALA A 462 -36.59 29.98 -49.28
N LEU A 463 -36.81 29.17 -50.32
CA LEU A 463 -37.83 29.43 -51.34
C LEU A 463 -39.25 29.31 -50.78
N ALA A 464 -39.51 28.28 -49.95
CA ALA A 464 -40.79 28.12 -49.27
C ALA A 464 -41.08 29.29 -48.31
N ALA A 465 -40.07 29.76 -47.56
CA ALA A 465 -40.19 30.93 -46.69
C ALA A 465 -40.46 32.22 -47.48
N ALA A 466 -39.83 32.41 -48.64
CA ALA A 466 -40.07 33.55 -49.52
C ALA A 466 -41.51 33.57 -50.05
N LEU A 467 -42.01 32.43 -50.54
CA LEU A 467 -43.39 32.29 -51.02
C LEU A 467 -44.42 32.51 -49.91
N ALA A 468 -44.18 31.99 -48.70
CA ALA A 468 -45.05 32.23 -47.54
C ALA A 468 -45.06 33.70 -47.10
N LEU A 469 -43.93 34.41 -47.22
CA LEU A 469 -43.85 35.86 -47.01
C LEU A 469 -44.63 36.64 -48.07
N GLU A 470 -44.54 36.25 -49.34
CA GLU A 470 -45.29 36.85 -50.44
C GLU A 470 -46.81 36.67 -50.23
N GLU A 471 -47.26 35.46 -49.93
CA GLU A 471 -48.68 35.16 -49.63
C GLU A 471 -49.20 35.93 -48.40
N TRP A 472 -48.36 36.09 -47.37
CA TRP A 472 -48.68 36.90 -46.18
C TRP A 472 -48.79 38.40 -46.51
N THR A 473 -47.93 38.93 -47.37
CA THR A 473 -48.04 40.33 -47.83
C THR A 473 -49.28 40.55 -48.71
N TRP A 474 -49.63 39.58 -49.56
CA TRP A 474 -50.83 39.64 -50.39
C TRP A 474 -52.10 39.64 -49.54
N ARG A 475 -52.20 38.74 -48.54
CA ARG A 475 -53.32 38.70 -47.58
C ARG A 475 -53.46 39.97 -46.74
N ARG A 476 -52.37 40.70 -46.48
CA ARG A 476 -52.45 42.04 -45.85
C ARG A 476 -52.94 43.11 -46.83
N SER A 477 -52.52 43.08 -48.09
CA SER A 477 -52.91 44.08 -49.09
C SER A 477 -54.36 43.97 -49.55
N CYS A 478 -55.04 42.85 -49.31
CA CYS A 478 -56.47 42.65 -49.59
C CYS A 478 -57.35 42.63 -48.32
N GLY A 479 -56.80 43.03 -47.17
CA GLY A 479 -57.49 43.09 -45.88
C GLY A 479 -57.93 44.50 -45.43
N GLU A 480 -57.60 45.54 -46.19
CA GLU A 480 -58.06 46.91 -45.98
C GLU A 480 -58.81 47.39 -47.24
N GLY A 481 -60.14 47.37 -47.17
CA GLY A 481 -61.08 47.76 -48.23
C GLY A 481 -62.52 47.73 -47.73
#